data_AF-A0A962VJF3-F1
#
_entry.id   AF-A0A962VJF3-F1
#
_cell.length_a   1.000
_cell.length_b   1.000
_cell.length_c   1.000
_cell.angle_alpha   90.00
_cell.angle_beta   90.00
_cell.angle_gamma   90.00
#
_symmetry.space_group_name_H-M   'P 1'
#
loop_
_entity.id
_entity.type
_entity.pdbx_description
1 polymer ?
#
loop_
_entity_poly.entity_id
_entity_poly.type
_entity_poly.pdbx_seq_one_letter_code
_entity_poly.pdbx_strand_id
1 'polypeptide(L)'
;MIDYFTGLPRTLRRLLLLVLDSVVVIVAVWAAFAIRLGEWWPDMLAQAVFLMPISLALVLPICWGIGLYRSVLRYAGYELFYTIFKGVTIAVLLVIASWAMLRIALVPRAVWFIYWFIVVALISGSRLLLRDYLLRRFAGEGIRKPVIIYGAGVAGVQLAMALRHDPEYSPVAFVDDNTELQGSVVLGLKVSAPDQLARLIERDQAEAVLLAIPSASRRQRRNILAHLTGLPVRLMVMPSLTELASGTKRIDDLRAVDVEDILGRDPIKPHPVLLAACIRNKAVLVTGAGGSIGTELCRQIIQLGPRRLVLFEVSEFALYRIEQELRTLCKSLAHPPELIAVLGSISHRKRMKIIMQQYRVQTVYHTAAYKHVTIVEANPIEGVQNNIFGTYYTALAAAETNVETFVFISTDKAVRPSNVMGATKRLAELVLQGMARQAYRTRFCIVRFGNVLASSGSVVPLFREQIREGGPVTVTDP
;
A
#
# COMPACT_ATOMS: atom_id res chain seq x y z
N MET A 1 38.50 7.11 -4.10
CA MET A 1 39.05 5.98 -4.89
C MET A 1 37.98 4.98 -5.36
N ILE A 2 36.91 4.71 -4.59
CA ILE A 2 35.87 3.72 -4.95
C ILE A 2 34.58 4.35 -5.53
N ASP A 3 34.30 5.64 -5.31
CA ASP A 3 33.29 6.38 -6.10
C ASP A 3 33.64 6.35 -7.60
N TYR A 4 34.94 6.23 -7.89
CA TYR A 4 35.46 5.87 -9.20
C TYR A 4 34.92 4.49 -9.61
N PHE A 5 35.25 3.40 -8.90
CA PHE A 5 34.91 2.00 -9.26
C PHE A 5 33.43 1.74 -9.61
N THR A 6 32.49 2.36 -8.90
CA THR A 6 31.05 2.19 -9.18
C THR A 6 30.54 3.06 -10.33
N GLY A 7 31.17 4.23 -10.54
CA GLY A 7 30.97 5.07 -11.72
C GLY A 7 31.74 4.59 -12.96
N LEU A 8 32.69 3.66 -12.80
CA LEU A 8 33.46 3.12 -13.92
C LEU A 8 32.54 2.32 -14.87
N PRO A 9 32.80 2.43 -16.20
CA PRO A 9 32.11 1.62 -17.18
C PRO A 9 32.25 0.13 -16.85
N ARG A 10 31.22 -0.65 -17.20
CA ARG A 10 31.11 -2.08 -16.87
C ARG A 10 32.35 -2.88 -17.31
N THR A 11 33.02 -2.45 -18.36
CA THR A 11 34.26 -3.04 -18.89
C THR A 11 35.43 -2.92 -17.92
N LEU A 12 35.61 -1.75 -17.29
CA LEU A 12 36.74 -1.51 -16.39
C LEU A 12 36.57 -2.22 -15.04
N ARG A 13 35.34 -2.36 -14.54
CA ARG A 13 35.05 -3.20 -13.36
C ARG A 13 35.38 -4.67 -13.61
N ARG A 14 35.05 -5.18 -14.81
CA ARG A 14 35.40 -6.54 -15.23
C ARG A 14 36.91 -6.73 -15.32
N LEU A 15 37.61 -5.75 -15.89
CA LEU A 15 39.06 -5.77 -15.99
C LEU A 15 39.73 -5.81 -14.61
N LEU A 16 39.26 -5.00 -13.66
CA LEU A 16 39.82 -4.96 -12.31
C LEU A 16 39.60 -6.28 -11.54
N LEU A 17 38.42 -6.89 -11.67
CA LEU A 17 38.17 -8.22 -11.10
C LEU A 17 39.03 -9.31 -11.76
N LEU A 18 39.26 -9.21 -13.08
CA LEU A 18 40.13 -10.13 -13.80
C LEU A 18 41.58 -9.99 -13.35
N VAL A 19 42.10 -8.76 -13.18
CA VAL A 19 43.44 -8.51 -12.67
C VAL A 19 43.60 -9.05 -11.24
N LEU A 20 42.60 -8.83 -10.37
CA LEU A 20 42.60 -9.36 -9.01
C LEU A 20 42.66 -10.90 -9.02
N ASP A 21 41.80 -11.55 -9.80
CA ASP A 21 41.74 -13.00 -9.88
C ASP A 21 43.02 -13.59 -10.52
N SER A 22 43.66 -12.88 -11.46
CA SER A 22 44.99 -13.25 -11.99
C SER A 22 46.06 -13.31 -10.90
N VAL A 23 46.11 -12.29 -10.03
CA VAL A 23 47.04 -12.25 -8.90
C VAL A 23 46.74 -13.39 -7.93
N VAL A 24 45.45 -13.63 -7.63
CA VAL A 24 45.03 -14.72 -6.75
C VAL A 24 45.47 -16.08 -7.30
N VAL A 25 45.32 -16.33 -8.61
CA VAL A 25 45.74 -17.59 -9.24
C VAL A 25 47.25 -17.80 -9.10
N ILE A 26 48.06 -16.77 -9.37
CA ILE A 26 49.53 -16.84 -9.27
C ILE A 26 49.96 -17.08 -7.81
N VAL A 27 49.40 -16.32 -6.87
CA VAL A 27 49.68 -16.46 -5.43
C VAL A 27 49.24 -17.83 -4.94
N ALA A 28 48.12 -18.38 -5.43
CA ALA A 28 47.64 -19.68 -5.04
C ALA A 28 48.58 -20.81 -5.48
N VAL A 29 49.18 -20.72 -6.68
CA VAL A 29 50.20 -21.69 -7.14
C VAL A 29 51.39 -21.63 -6.20
N TRP A 30 51.97 -20.45 -5.97
CA TRP A 30 53.10 -20.28 -5.06
C TRP A 30 52.79 -20.81 -3.64
N ALA A 31 51.66 -20.40 -3.07
CA ALA A 31 51.25 -20.79 -1.73
C ALA A 31 51.02 -22.31 -1.61
N ALA A 32 50.49 -22.96 -2.65
CA ALA A 32 50.29 -24.40 -2.63
C ALA A 32 51.60 -25.18 -2.57
N PHE A 33 52.65 -24.73 -3.28
CA PHE A 33 53.99 -25.32 -3.17
C PHE A 33 54.64 -25.00 -1.81
N ALA A 34 54.54 -23.75 -1.36
CA ALA A 34 55.14 -23.33 -0.10
C ALA A 34 54.55 -24.07 1.12
N ILE A 35 53.23 -24.19 1.18
CA ILE A 35 52.53 -24.93 2.24
C ILE A 35 52.82 -26.43 2.16
N ARG A 36 52.88 -27.00 0.94
CA ARG A 36 53.09 -28.44 0.79
C ARG A 36 54.50 -28.88 1.19
N LEU A 37 55.50 -28.07 0.87
CA LEU A 37 56.92 -28.40 1.02
C LEU A 37 57.51 -27.78 2.29
N GLY A 38 56.80 -26.87 2.97
CA GLY A 38 57.23 -26.26 4.22
C GLY A 38 58.30 -25.17 4.05
N GLU A 39 58.58 -24.76 2.81
CA GLU A 39 59.61 -23.80 2.45
C GLU A 39 59.02 -22.67 1.61
N TRP A 40 59.50 -21.44 1.78
CA TRP A 40 58.96 -20.30 1.04
C TRP A 40 59.27 -20.35 -0.46
N TRP A 41 60.45 -20.86 -0.84
CA TRP A 41 60.91 -20.98 -2.23
C TRP A 41 61.50 -22.39 -2.49
N PRO A 42 60.64 -23.40 -2.71
CA PRO A 42 61.12 -24.75 -3.00
C PRO A 42 61.72 -24.84 -4.41
N ASP A 43 62.81 -25.58 -4.61
CA ASP A 43 63.42 -25.80 -5.94
C ASP A 43 62.42 -26.41 -6.95
N MET A 44 61.49 -27.22 -6.44
CA MET A 44 60.41 -27.80 -7.25
C MET A 44 59.43 -26.73 -7.80
N LEU A 45 59.25 -25.61 -7.09
CA LEU A 45 58.49 -24.47 -7.60
C LEU A 45 59.22 -23.83 -8.80
N ALA A 46 60.54 -23.67 -8.73
CA ALA A 46 61.35 -23.14 -9.83
C ALA A 46 61.23 -24.00 -11.10
N GLN A 47 61.21 -25.33 -10.94
CA GLN A 47 60.98 -26.27 -12.05
C GLN A 47 59.53 -26.26 -12.57
N ALA A 48 58.58 -25.85 -11.72
CA ALA A 48 57.16 -25.81 -12.02
C ALA A 48 56.61 -24.40 -12.29
N VAL A 49 57.45 -23.38 -12.49
CA VAL A 49 57.03 -21.98 -12.75
C VAL A 49 56.07 -21.88 -13.93
N PHE A 50 56.22 -22.74 -14.93
CA PHE A 50 55.32 -22.83 -16.09
C PHE A 50 53.86 -23.16 -15.71
N LEU A 51 53.58 -23.68 -14.51
CA LEU A 51 52.21 -23.85 -14.00
C LEU A 51 51.47 -22.52 -13.84
N MET A 52 52.17 -21.43 -13.52
CA MET A 52 51.55 -20.12 -13.35
C MET A 52 50.84 -19.63 -14.64
N PRO A 53 51.50 -19.52 -15.80
CA PRO A 53 50.83 -19.13 -17.03
C PRO A 53 49.80 -20.15 -17.52
N ILE A 54 50.03 -21.47 -17.33
CA ILE A 54 49.05 -22.51 -17.70
C ILE A 54 47.77 -22.39 -16.86
N SER A 55 47.91 -22.20 -15.55
CA SER A 55 46.77 -22.03 -14.65
C SER A 55 45.98 -20.76 -14.98
N LEU A 56 46.66 -19.67 -15.33
CA LEU A 56 46.02 -18.44 -15.77
C LEU A 56 45.22 -18.63 -17.06
N ALA A 57 45.82 -19.31 -18.04
CA ALA A 57 45.21 -19.59 -19.35
C ALA A 57 43.98 -20.52 -19.26
N LEU A 58 43.89 -21.37 -18.22
CA LEU A 58 42.76 -22.27 -18.01
C LEU A 58 41.70 -21.69 -17.08
N VAL A 59 42.09 -21.14 -15.93
CA VAL A 59 41.15 -20.66 -14.91
C VAL A 59 40.39 -19.42 -15.37
N LEU A 60 41.07 -18.41 -15.95
CA LEU A 60 40.41 -17.15 -16.28
C LEU A 60 39.34 -17.29 -17.37
N PRO A 61 39.56 -18.01 -18.49
CA PRO A 61 38.51 -18.16 -19.52
C PRO A 61 37.31 -18.96 -19.03
N ILE A 62 37.52 -19.94 -18.15
CA ILE A 62 36.43 -20.73 -17.55
C ILE A 62 35.59 -19.85 -16.61
N CYS A 63 36.24 -19.08 -15.73
CA CYS A 63 35.57 -18.09 -14.89
C CYS A 63 34.82 -17.04 -15.72
N TRP A 64 35.36 -16.66 -16.89
CA TRP A 64 34.70 -15.75 -17.82
C TRP A 64 33.47 -16.36 -18.49
N GLY A 65 33.59 -17.59 -19.00
CA GLY A 65 32.51 -18.32 -19.67
C GLY A 65 31.33 -18.61 -18.74
N ILE A 66 31.61 -18.93 -17.48
CA ILE A 66 30.60 -19.16 -16.44
C ILE A 66 29.94 -17.84 -15.96
N GLY A 67 30.44 -16.68 -16.41
CA GLY A 67 29.83 -15.39 -16.14
C GLY A 67 30.18 -14.81 -14.77
N LEU A 68 31.27 -15.28 -14.14
CA LEU A 68 31.71 -14.79 -12.82
C LEU A 68 31.93 -13.27 -12.80
N TYR A 69 32.46 -12.73 -13.90
CA TYR A 69 32.70 -11.28 -14.07
C TYR A 69 31.48 -10.51 -14.60
N ARG A 70 30.39 -11.20 -14.97
CA ARG A 70 29.14 -10.58 -15.44
C ARG A 70 28.16 -10.33 -14.28
N SER A 71 28.31 -11.03 -13.18
CA SER A 71 27.43 -10.94 -12.01
C SER A 71 27.41 -9.54 -11.40
N VAL A 72 26.20 -9.04 -11.10
CA VAL A 72 26.04 -7.84 -10.29
C VAL A 72 26.24 -8.23 -8.83
N LEU A 73 27.47 -8.06 -8.33
CA LEU A 73 27.88 -8.48 -6.97
C LEU A 73 26.94 -8.03 -5.84
N ARG A 74 26.17 -6.96 -6.04
CA ARG A 74 25.19 -6.43 -5.07
C ARG A 74 24.09 -7.44 -4.71
N TYR A 75 23.63 -8.22 -5.69
CA TYR A 75 22.51 -9.17 -5.53
C TYR A 75 22.96 -10.63 -5.46
N ALA A 76 24.27 -10.86 -5.41
CA ALA A 76 24.82 -12.21 -5.34
C ALA A 76 24.51 -12.86 -3.99
N GLY A 77 23.66 -13.90 -4.01
CA GLY A 77 23.40 -14.78 -2.88
C GLY A 77 24.34 -15.99 -2.83
N TYR A 78 23.88 -17.09 -2.25
CA TYR A 78 24.62 -18.36 -2.18
C TYR A 78 24.93 -18.96 -3.58
N GLU A 79 24.17 -18.58 -4.60
CA GLU A 79 24.36 -19.03 -5.99
C GLU A 79 25.75 -18.65 -6.55
N LEU A 80 26.31 -17.51 -6.13
CA LEU A 80 27.64 -17.07 -6.57
C LEU A 80 28.73 -18.01 -6.03
N PHE A 81 28.62 -18.44 -4.78
CA PHE A 81 29.56 -19.37 -4.17
C PHE A 81 29.57 -20.71 -4.92
N TYR A 82 28.38 -21.23 -5.22
CA TYR A 82 28.23 -22.47 -5.97
C TYR A 82 28.80 -22.37 -7.40
N THR A 83 28.62 -21.21 -8.03
CA THR A 83 29.18 -20.90 -9.35
C THR A 83 30.72 -20.87 -9.33
N ILE A 84 31.32 -20.21 -8.33
CA ILE A 84 32.78 -20.17 -8.13
C ILE A 84 33.30 -21.58 -7.88
N PHE A 85 32.70 -22.32 -6.95
CA PHE A 85 33.11 -23.66 -6.58
C PHE A 85 33.13 -24.59 -7.80
N LYS A 86 32.05 -24.62 -8.60
CA LYS A 86 31.99 -25.42 -9.83
C LYS A 86 33.03 -25.00 -10.85
N GLY A 87 33.13 -23.71 -11.14
CA GLY A 87 34.04 -23.19 -12.16
C GLY A 87 35.50 -23.45 -11.85
N VAL A 88 35.91 -23.18 -10.61
CA VAL A 88 37.29 -23.45 -10.15
C VAL A 88 37.56 -24.96 -10.14
N THR A 89 36.60 -25.78 -9.72
CA THR A 89 36.77 -27.24 -9.74
C THR A 89 37.01 -27.77 -11.15
N ILE A 90 36.21 -27.34 -12.13
CA ILE A 90 36.40 -27.72 -13.54
C ILE A 90 37.76 -27.24 -14.05
N ALA A 91 38.14 -26.00 -13.75
CA ALA A 91 39.42 -25.45 -14.18
C ALA A 91 40.61 -26.21 -13.59
N VAL A 92 40.59 -26.51 -12.29
CA VAL A 92 41.67 -27.28 -11.64
C VAL A 92 41.74 -28.70 -12.20
N LEU A 93 40.60 -29.37 -12.43
CA LEU A 93 40.59 -30.70 -13.04
C LEU A 93 41.21 -30.69 -14.44
N LEU A 94 40.96 -29.64 -15.24
CA LEU A 94 41.59 -29.46 -16.55
C LEU A 94 43.09 -29.18 -16.45
N VAL A 95 43.54 -28.43 -15.44
CA VAL A 95 44.98 -28.22 -15.17
C VAL A 95 45.65 -29.54 -14.76
N ILE A 96 45.01 -30.35 -13.92
CA ILE A 96 45.50 -31.68 -13.53
C ILE A 96 45.57 -32.60 -14.75
N ALA A 97 44.53 -32.60 -15.59
CA ALA A 97 44.46 -33.42 -16.80
C ALA A 97 45.54 -33.02 -17.81
N SER A 98 45.72 -31.72 -18.07
CA SER A 98 46.75 -31.22 -18.98
C SER A 98 48.15 -31.56 -18.47
N TRP A 99 48.40 -31.44 -17.16
CA TRP A 99 49.66 -31.83 -16.55
C TRP A 99 49.94 -33.34 -16.68
N ALA A 100 48.94 -34.18 -16.41
CA ALA A 100 49.05 -35.62 -16.56
C ALA A 100 49.34 -36.05 -18.00
N MET A 101 48.75 -35.37 -18.99
CA MET A 101 48.98 -35.64 -20.42
C MET A 101 50.38 -35.22 -20.88
N LEU A 102 50.90 -34.10 -20.38
CA LEU A 102 52.21 -33.57 -20.78
C LEU A 102 53.40 -34.31 -20.15
N ARG A 103 53.17 -35.22 -19.18
CA ARG A 103 54.21 -35.98 -18.45
C ARG A 103 55.34 -35.11 -17.87
N ILE A 104 55.04 -33.85 -17.57
CA ILE A 104 55.98 -32.92 -16.94
C ILE A 104 56.05 -33.28 -15.45
N ALA A 105 57.26 -33.28 -14.86
CA ALA A 105 57.67 -33.48 -13.46
C ALA A 105 56.63 -33.91 -12.40
N LEU A 106 57.06 -34.74 -11.43
CA LEU A 106 56.21 -35.16 -10.30
C LEU A 106 55.83 -33.97 -9.38
N VAL A 107 54.69 -33.33 -9.65
CA VAL A 107 54.02 -32.45 -8.70
C VAL A 107 53.32 -33.31 -7.65
N PRO A 108 53.59 -33.12 -6.34
CA PRO A 108 52.92 -33.88 -5.29
C PRO A 108 51.40 -33.70 -5.39
N ARG A 109 50.64 -34.80 -5.33
CA ARG A 109 49.17 -34.78 -5.52
C ARG A 109 48.44 -33.80 -4.59
N ALA A 110 48.97 -33.61 -3.38
CA ALA A 110 48.43 -32.68 -2.40
C ALA A 110 48.53 -31.19 -2.81
N VAL A 111 49.51 -30.81 -3.66
CA VAL A 111 49.61 -29.43 -4.19
C VAL A 111 48.34 -29.05 -4.94
N TRP A 112 47.77 -29.96 -5.73
CA TRP A 112 46.54 -29.71 -6.49
C TRP A 112 45.33 -29.44 -5.59
N PHE A 113 45.21 -30.20 -4.50
CA PHE A 113 44.13 -30.01 -3.53
C PHE A 113 44.29 -28.69 -2.76
N ILE A 114 45.51 -28.38 -2.31
CA ILE A 114 45.81 -27.11 -1.61
C ILE A 114 45.57 -25.93 -2.55
N TYR A 115 46.03 -26.01 -3.81
CA TYR A 115 45.80 -25.00 -4.84
C TYR A 115 44.32 -24.75 -5.07
N TRP A 116 43.53 -25.81 -5.30
CA TRP A 116 42.08 -25.71 -5.45
C TRP A 116 41.42 -25.00 -4.27
N PHE A 117 41.78 -25.40 -3.04
CA PHE A 117 41.21 -24.81 -1.83
C PHE A 117 41.54 -23.31 -1.72
N ILE A 118 42.79 -22.92 -1.97
CA ILE A 118 43.23 -21.52 -1.90
C ILE A 118 42.51 -20.67 -2.95
N VAL A 119 42.39 -21.14 -4.19
CA VAL A 119 41.69 -20.38 -5.25
C VAL A 119 40.22 -20.19 -4.90
N VAL A 120 39.53 -21.25 -4.46
CA VAL A 120 38.11 -21.15 -4.02
C VAL A 120 37.97 -20.18 -2.85
N ALA A 121 38.84 -20.27 -1.84
CA ALA A 121 38.80 -19.44 -0.65
C ALA A 121 39.06 -17.96 -0.95
N LEU A 122 40.12 -17.65 -1.72
CA LEU A 122 40.52 -16.27 -2.03
C LEU A 122 39.54 -15.59 -2.99
N ILE A 123 39.09 -16.29 -4.05
CA ILE A 123 38.09 -15.72 -4.96
C ILE A 123 36.78 -15.51 -4.22
N SER A 124 36.28 -16.49 -3.46
CA SER A 124 35.02 -16.34 -2.70
C SER A 124 35.14 -15.24 -1.62
N GLY A 125 36.24 -15.21 -0.88
CA GLY A 125 36.52 -14.21 0.15
C GLY A 125 36.56 -12.80 -0.42
N SER A 126 37.28 -12.59 -1.54
CA SER A 126 37.34 -11.27 -2.20
C SER A 126 35.95 -10.76 -2.61
N ARG A 127 35.07 -11.66 -3.09
CA ARG A 127 33.71 -11.31 -3.52
C ARG A 127 32.78 -11.01 -2.34
N LEU A 128 32.91 -11.75 -1.24
CA LEU A 128 32.15 -11.50 -0.01
C LEU A 128 32.54 -10.17 0.63
N LEU A 129 33.85 -9.90 0.73
CA LEU A 129 34.37 -8.63 1.26
C LEU A 129 33.92 -7.44 0.40
N LEU A 130 34.04 -7.56 -0.93
CA LEU A 130 33.59 -6.51 -1.84
C LEU A 130 32.06 -6.32 -1.76
N ARG A 131 31.27 -7.39 -1.63
CA ARG A 131 29.82 -7.30 -1.46
C ARG A 131 29.44 -6.61 -0.15
N ASP A 132 30.01 -7.03 0.98
CA ASP A 132 29.72 -6.44 2.29
C ASP A 132 30.10 -4.96 2.32
N TYR A 133 31.27 -4.61 1.78
CA TYR A 133 31.70 -3.22 1.66
C TYR A 133 30.76 -2.38 0.77
N LEU A 134 30.36 -2.90 -0.39
CA LEU A 134 29.40 -2.22 -1.28
C LEU A 134 28.03 -2.07 -0.62
N LEU A 135 27.53 -3.09 0.08
CA LEU A 135 26.25 -3.01 0.79
C LEU A 135 26.29 -1.96 1.91
N ARG A 136 27.38 -1.87 2.68
CA ARG A 136 27.56 -0.87 3.75
C ARG A 136 27.64 0.56 3.23
N ARG A 137 28.26 0.79 2.06
CA ARG A 137 28.40 2.14 1.48
C ARG A 137 27.22 2.59 0.62
N PHE A 138 26.47 1.66 0.02
CA PHE A 138 25.21 1.95 -0.68
C PHE A 138 23.97 1.94 0.22
N ALA A 139 24.06 1.42 1.44
CA ALA A 139 23.16 1.81 2.52
C ALA A 139 23.43 3.30 2.76
N GLY A 140 22.61 4.15 2.14
CA GLY A 140 22.92 5.56 1.93
C GLY A 140 23.34 6.29 3.20
N GLU A 141 24.23 7.28 3.03
CA GLU A 141 24.62 8.29 4.03
C GLU A 141 23.47 9.24 4.41
N GLY A 142 22.22 8.84 4.20
CA GLY A 142 21.05 9.53 4.73
C GLY A 142 20.82 9.11 6.18
N ILE A 143 20.43 10.07 7.02
CA ILE A 143 19.88 9.78 8.35
C ILE A 143 18.57 9.01 8.10
N ARG A 144 18.64 7.68 8.12
CA ARG A 144 17.45 6.83 7.99
C ARG A 144 16.68 6.91 9.29
N LYS A 145 15.39 7.17 9.18
CA LYS A 145 14.49 7.29 10.32
C LYS A 145 14.33 5.91 10.96
N PRO A 146 14.75 5.71 12.22
CA PRO A 146 14.58 4.44 12.90
C PRO A 146 13.09 4.14 13.09
N VAL A 147 12.66 2.94 12.74
CA VAL A 147 11.26 2.51 12.86
C VAL A 147 11.13 1.17 13.56
N ILE A 148 10.09 1.06 14.38
CA ILE A 148 9.74 -0.20 15.05
C ILE A 148 8.58 -0.83 14.28
N ILE A 149 8.68 -2.13 14.00
CA ILE A 149 7.61 -2.86 13.32
C ILE A 149 6.80 -3.62 14.37
N TYR A 150 5.51 -3.30 14.47
CA TYR A 150 4.56 -4.00 15.33
C TYR A 150 3.90 -5.13 14.53
N GLY A 151 4.29 -6.35 14.83
CA GLY A 151 3.98 -7.59 14.13
C GLY A 151 5.25 -8.24 13.58
N ALA A 152 5.69 -9.34 14.18
CA ALA A 152 6.81 -10.19 13.76
C ALA A 152 6.38 -11.39 12.91
N GLY A 153 5.10 -11.47 12.53
CA GLY A 153 4.58 -12.47 11.59
C GLY A 153 5.06 -12.27 10.14
N VAL A 154 4.56 -13.10 9.22
CA VAL A 154 4.96 -13.11 7.79
C VAL A 154 4.97 -11.72 7.16
N ALA A 155 3.92 -10.94 7.40
CA ALA A 155 3.78 -9.62 6.80
C ALA A 155 4.79 -8.60 7.35
N GLY A 156 5.08 -8.64 8.65
CA GLY A 156 6.13 -7.82 9.27
C GLY A 156 7.53 -8.18 8.81
N VAL A 157 7.81 -9.47 8.62
CA VAL A 157 9.08 -9.94 8.03
C VAL A 157 9.27 -9.42 6.60
N GLN A 158 8.22 -9.50 5.78
CA GLN A 158 8.25 -8.96 4.41
C GLN A 158 8.45 -7.45 4.40
N LEU A 159 7.74 -6.72 5.27
CA LEU A 159 7.93 -5.29 5.43
C LEU A 159 9.36 -4.94 5.85
N ALA A 160 9.92 -5.64 6.84
CA ALA A 160 11.31 -5.43 7.25
C ALA A 160 12.31 -5.68 6.12
N MET A 161 12.11 -6.73 5.31
CA MET A 161 12.95 -6.98 4.13
C MET A 161 12.86 -5.85 3.10
N ALA A 162 11.67 -5.34 2.83
CA ALA A 162 11.48 -4.20 1.93
C ALA A 162 12.18 -2.94 2.49
N LEU A 163 12.00 -2.67 3.78
CA LEU A 163 12.58 -1.51 4.45
C LEU A 163 14.09 -1.60 4.61
N ARG A 164 14.73 -2.78 4.61
CA ARG A 164 16.21 -2.88 4.71
C ARG A 164 16.93 -2.09 3.61
N HIS A 165 16.35 -2.00 2.43
CA HIS A 165 16.88 -1.26 1.29
C HIS A 165 16.19 0.09 1.05
N ASP A 166 15.25 0.48 1.92
CA ASP A 166 14.55 1.75 1.83
C ASP A 166 15.48 2.91 2.22
N PRO A 167 15.52 4.00 1.44
CA PRO A 167 16.39 5.14 1.71
C PRO A 167 15.90 6.03 2.86
N GLU A 168 14.63 5.94 3.26
CA GLU A 168 14.02 6.80 4.28
C GLU A 168 13.96 6.13 5.66
N TYR A 169 13.57 4.86 5.74
CA TYR A 169 13.30 4.17 7.01
C TYR A 169 14.33 3.07 7.29
N SER A 170 14.65 2.86 8.58
CA SER A 170 15.51 1.76 9.04
C SER A 170 14.83 0.97 10.15
N PRO A 171 14.47 -0.31 9.94
CA PRO A 171 13.83 -1.10 10.97
C PRO A 171 14.83 -1.45 12.08
N VAL A 172 14.49 -1.13 13.34
CA VAL A 172 15.38 -1.31 14.51
C VAL A 172 14.95 -2.43 15.45
N ALA A 173 13.66 -2.71 15.53
CA ALA A 173 13.12 -3.76 16.39
C ALA A 173 11.75 -4.26 15.90
N PHE A 174 11.38 -5.46 16.35
CA PHE A 174 10.04 -5.99 16.25
C PHE A 174 9.34 -5.95 17.61
N VAL A 175 8.03 -5.74 17.60
CA VAL A 175 7.14 -5.91 18.74
C VAL A 175 6.01 -6.84 18.33
N ASP A 176 5.69 -7.86 19.13
CA ASP A 176 4.61 -8.81 18.81
C ASP A 176 3.88 -9.29 20.07
N ASP A 177 2.56 -9.44 19.98
CA ASP A 177 1.71 -9.96 21.06
C ASP A 177 1.96 -11.46 21.34
N ASN A 178 2.47 -12.20 20.35
CA ASN A 178 2.76 -13.62 20.49
C ASN A 178 3.98 -13.86 21.39
N THR A 179 3.74 -14.41 22.58
CA THR A 179 4.78 -14.74 23.57
C THR A 179 5.82 -15.74 23.06
N GLU A 180 5.47 -16.60 22.10
CA GLU A 180 6.43 -17.54 21.50
C GLU A 180 7.50 -16.84 20.65
N LEU A 181 7.16 -15.69 20.05
CA LEU A 181 8.08 -14.91 19.22
C LEU A 181 8.93 -13.95 20.08
N GLN A 182 8.45 -13.56 21.26
CA GLN A 182 9.16 -12.62 22.13
C GLN A 182 10.51 -13.19 22.60
N GLY A 183 11.54 -12.36 22.55
CA GLY A 183 12.93 -12.74 22.86
C GLY A 183 13.68 -13.38 21.69
N SER A 184 12.99 -13.78 20.62
CA SER A 184 13.64 -14.29 19.40
C SER A 184 14.28 -13.16 18.57
N VAL A 185 15.11 -13.55 17.60
CA VAL A 185 15.75 -12.65 16.64
C VAL A 185 15.30 -13.00 15.23
N VAL A 186 14.66 -12.05 14.55
CA VAL A 186 14.14 -12.20 13.19
C VAL A 186 14.84 -11.18 12.29
N LEU A 187 15.53 -11.64 11.24
CA LEU A 187 16.34 -10.80 10.35
C LEU A 187 17.40 -9.94 11.07
N GLY A 188 17.90 -10.41 12.21
CA GLY A 188 18.85 -9.66 13.06
C GLY A 188 18.19 -8.63 13.98
N LEU A 189 16.86 -8.51 13.97
CA LEU A 189 16.09 -7.61 14.83
C LEU A 189 15.47 -8.41 15.99
N LYS A 190 15.58 -7.89 17.21
CA LYS A 190 15.00 -8.52 18.40
C LYS A 190 13.49 -8.32 18.42
N VAL A 191 12.74 -9.39 18.70
CA VAL A 191 11.31 -9.33 18.96
C VAL A 191 11.07 -9.10 20.45
N SER A 192 10.32 -8.06 20.79
CA SER A 192 10.04 -7.65 22.17
C SER A 192 8.55 -7.64 22.47
N ALA A 193 8.20 -7.67 23.75
CA ALA A 193 6.81 -7.56 24.19
C ALA A 193 6.25 -6.14 23.98
N PRO A 194 4.93 -5.98 23.77
CA PRO A 194 4.28 -4.67 23.61
C PRO A 194 4.54 -3.70 24.77
N ASP A 195 4.62 -4.20 26.01
CA ASP A 195 4.88 -3.39 27.21
C ASP A 195 6.26 -2.71 27.19
N GLN A 196 7.20 -3.22 26.41
CA GLN A 196 8.55 -2.66 26.28
C GLN A 196 8.61 -1.56 25.22
N LEU A 197 7.55 -1.36 24.44
CA LEU A 197 7.57 -0.45 23.29
C LEU A 197 7.96 0.98 23.64
N ALA A 198 7.45 1.53 24.75
CA ALA A 198 7.81 2.89 25.18
C ALA A 198 9.33 3.03 25.40
N ARG A 199 9.94 2.05 26.08
CA ARG A 199 11.39 2.03 26.32
C ARG A 199 12.18 1.83 25.03
N LEU A 200 11.65 1.05 24.08
CA LEU A 200 12.27 0.86 22.77
C LEU A 200 12.25 2.14 21.93
N ILE A 201 11.16 2.89 21.97
CA ILE A 201 11.04 4.18 21.26
C ILE A 201 12.11 5.15 21.77
N GLU A 202 12.28 5.28 23.09
CA GLU A 202 13.29 6.14 23.68
C GLU A 202 14.72 5.66 23.41
N ARG A 203 14.98 4.36 23.62
CA ARG A 203 16.32 3.77 23.46
C ARG A 203 16.81 3.85 22.02
N ASP A 204 15.95 3.51 21.07
CA ASP A 204 16.30 3.42 19.65
C ASP A 204 15.95 4.71 18.88
N GLN A 205 15.47 5.75 19.57
CA GLN A 205 15.06 7.04 19.01
C GLN A 205 14.06 6.90 17.86
N ALA A 206 13.13 5.93 17.97
CA ALA A 206 12.24 5.56 16.87
C ALA A 206 11.28 6.70 16.48
N GLU A 207 11.31 7.11 15.21
CA GLU A 207 10.45 8.19 14.69
C GLU A 207 9.04 7.70 14.32
N ALA A 208 8.91 6.41 14.00
CA ALA A 208 7.63 5.82 13.65
C ALA A 208 7.48 4.37 14.13
N VAL A 209 6.24 3.97 14.41
CA VAL A 209 5.84 2.58 14.61
C VAL A 209 4.98 2.14 13.43
N LEU A 210 5.39 1.07 12.77
CA LEU A 210 4.75 0.51 11.58
C LEU A 210 3.94 -0.71 11.99
N LEU A 211 2.62 -0.63 11.91
CA LEU A 211 1.72 -1.71 12.29
C LEU A 211 1.54 -2.68 11.12
N ALA A 212 2.15 -3.87 11.23
CA ALA A 212 2.26 -4.89 10.19
C ALA A 212 1.45 -6.16 10.51
N ILE A 213 0.18 -5.98 10.88
CA ILE A 213 -0.76 -7.04 11.24
C ILE A 213 -2.02 -7.00 10.33
N PRO A 214 -1.88 -7.28 9.02
CA PRO A 214 -2.96 -7.08 8.03
C PRO A 214 -4.11 -8.08 8.18
N SER A 215 -3.89 -9.19 8.91
CA SER A 215 -4.86 -10.23 9.23
C SER A 215 -5.65 -9.97 10.52
N ALA A 216 -5.24 -8.98 11.33
CA ALA A 216 -5.93 -8.66 12.57
C ALA A 216 -7.33 -8.11 12.26
N SER A 217 -8.33 -8.52 13.06
CA SER A 217 -9.66 -7.93 12.99
C SER A 217 -9.60 -6.42 13.29
N ARG A 218 -10.55 -5.63 12.78
CA ARG A 218 -10.63 -4.20 13.09
C ARG A 218 -10.67 -3.94 14.60
N ARG A 219 -11.36 -4.80 15.37
CA ARG A 219 -11.41 -4.75 16.83
C ARG A 219 -10.02 -4.92 17.47
N GLN A 220 -9.26 -5.94 17.06
CA GLN A 220 -7.90 -6.17 17.56
C GLN A 220 -6.98 -5.01 17.20
N ARG A 221 -7.01 -4.56 15.95
CA ARG A 221 -6.23 -3.40 15.48
C ARG A 221 -6.55 -2.14 16.28
N ARG A 222 -7.82 -1.85 16.55
CA ARG A 222 -8.24 -0.72 17.40
C ARG A 222 -7.73 -0.86 18.82
N ASN A 223 -7.82 -2.05 19.42
CA ASN A 223 -7.30 -2.29 20.76
C ASN A 223 -5.80 -2.01 20.79
N ILE A 224 -5.03 -2.51 19.83
CA ILE A 224 -3.60 -2.25 19.73
C ILE A 224 -3.34 -0.74 19.57
N LEU A 225 -4.01 -0.08 18.62
CA LEU A 225 -3.89 1.37 18.43
C LEU A 225 -4.20 2.16 19.71
N ALA A 226 -5.20 1.75 20.49
CA ALA A 226 -5.54 2.38 21.76
C ALA A 226 -4.39 2.28 22.79
N HIS A 227 -3.71 1.13 22.87
CA HIS A 227 -2.52 0.97 23.74
C HIS A 227 -1.32 1.77 23.23
N LEU A 228 -1.26 2.03 21.92
CA LEU A 228 -0.24 2.87 21.30
C LEU A 228 -0.57 4.37 21.39
N THR A 229 -1.80 4.72 21.79
CA THR A 229 -2.24 6.11 21.88
C THR A 229 -1.63 6.76 23.12
N GLY A 230 -0.87 7.84 22.94
CA GLY A 230 -0.17 8.55 24.02
C GLY A 230 1.36 8.44 23.97
N LEU A 231 1.90 7.59 23.09
CA LEU A 231 3.34 7.56 22.80
C LEU A 231 3.70 8.72 21.84
N PRO A 232 4.84 9.40 22.04
CA PRO A 232 5.27 10.53 21.20
C PRO A 232 5.88 10.05 19.87
N VAL A 233 5.18 9.16 19.16
CA VAL A 233 5.68 8.50 17.95
C VAL A 233 4.64 8.49 16.85
N ARG A 234 5.07 8.61 15.59
CA ARG A 234 4.17 8.56 14.45
C ARG A 234 3.70 7.12 14.21
N LEU A 235 2.39 6.89 14.25
CA LEU A 235 1.81 5.59 13.90
C LEU A 235 1.50 5.52 12.41
N MET A 236 2.03 4.50 11.75
CA MET A 236 1.70 4.16 10.38
C MET A 236 1.20 2.72 10.31
N VAL A 237 0.30 2.45 9.37
CA VAL A 237 -0.31 1.14 9.26
C VAL A 237 -0.27 0.63 7.84
N MET A 238 0.02 -0.66 7.72
CA MET A 238 -0.03 -1.39 6.47
C MET A 238 -1.47 -1.62 6.00
N PRO A 239 -1.72 -1.68 4.67
CA PRO A 239 -3.04 -1.99 4.13
C PRO A 239 -3.55 -3.36 4.60
N SER A 240 -4.87 -3.48 4.72
CA SER A 240 -5.55 -4.74 5.05
C SER A 240 -5.43 -5.75 3.90
N LEU A 241 -5.62 -7.04 4.19
CA LEU A 241 -5.62 -8.10 3.16
C LEU A 241 -6.64 -7.82 2.04
N THR A 242 -7.79 -7.21 2.36
CA THR A 242 -8.80 -6.83 1.36
C THR A 242 -8.32 -5.72 0.42
N GLU A 243 -7.56 -4.75 0.93
CA GLU A 243 -7.01 -3.64 0.13
C GLU A 243 -5.82 -4.10 -0.74
N LEU A 244 -5.04 -5.06 -0.24
CA LEU A 244 -3.98 -5.70 -1.03
C LEU A 244 -4.57 -6.58 -2.14
N ALA A 245 -5.64 -7.33 -1.84
CA ALA A 245 -6.31 -8.21 -2.80
C ALA A 245 -7.03 -7.45 -3.94
N SER A 246 -7.48 -6.21 -3.70
CA SER A 246 -8.08 -5.38 -4.76
C SER A 246 -7.05 -4.83 -5.76
N GLY A 247 -5.75 -5.06 -5.54
CA GLY A 247 -4.66 -4.59 -6.39
C GLY A 247 -4.46 -3.06 -6.37
N THR A 248 -5.20 -2.35 -5.51
CA THR A 248 -5.16 -0.88 -5.43
C THR A 248 -3.99 -0.37 -4.60
N LYS A 249 -3.45 -1.20 -3.69
CA LYS A 249 -2.36 -0.85 -2.78
C LYS A 249 -1.33 -1.98 -2.71
N ARG A 250 -0.08 -1.62 -2.41
CA ARG A 250 1.05 -2.54 -2.22
C ARG A 250 1.37 -2.72 -0.73
N ILE A 251 2.20 -3.71 -0.43
CA ILE A 251 2.59 -4.06 0.96
C ILE A 251 3.41 -2.92 1.60
N ASP A 252 4.17 -2.20 0.80
CA ASP A 252 4.97 -1.03 1.16
C ASP A 252 4.19 0.30 1.21
N ASP A 253 2.89 0.31 0.83
CA ASP A 253 2.04 1.51 0.90
C ASP A 253 1.54 1.78 2.33
N LEU A 254 2.46 2.23 3.19
CA LEU A 254 2.17 2.62 4.56
C LEU A 254 1.30 3.89 4.58
N ARG A 255 0.18 3.87 5.33
CA ARG A 255 -0.69 5.04 5.54
C ARG A 255 -0.71 5.46 7.00
N ALA A 256 -0.98 6.75 7.26
CA ALA A 256 -1.32 7.20 8.60
C ALA A 256 -2.61 6.50 9.08
N VAL A 257 -2.77 6.41 10.40
CA VAL A 257 -3.99 5.86 11.01
C VAL A 257 -5.20 6.69 10.55
N ASP A 258 -6.18 6.02 9.95
CA ASP A 258 -7.41 6.67 9.50
C ASP A 258 -8.49 6.66 10.59
N VAL A 259 -9.43 7.60 10.53
CA VAL A 259 -10.48 7.74 11.56
C VAL A 259 -11.38 6.52 11.64
N GLU A 260 -11.59 5.84 10.51
CA GLU A 260 -12.32 4.57 10.43
C GLU A 260 -11.63 3.45 11.23
N ASP A 261 -10.29 3.48 11.36
CA ASP A 261 -9.54 2.50 12.15
C ASP A 261 -9.76 2.71 13.66
N ILE A 262 -10.15 3.93 14.07
CA ILE A 262 -10.35 4.34 15.46
C ILE A 262 -11.83 4.19 15.87
N LEU A 263 -12.77 4.69 15.05
CA LEU A 263 -14.20 4.73 15.37
C LEU A 263 -14.95 3.42 15.07
N GLY A 264 -14.23 2.39 14.59
CA GLY A 264 -14.71 1.14 14.02
C GLY A 264 -16.05 0.60 14.56
N ARG A 265 -17.08 0.71 13.72
CA ARG A 265 -18.24 -0.17 13.75
C ARG A 265 -18.04 -1.23 12.66
N ASP A 266 -18.23 -2.50 13.00
CA ASP A 266 -18.32 -3.54 11.99
C ASP A 266 -19.59 -3.30 11.15
N PRO A 267 -19.47 -3.04 9.83
CA PRO A 267 -20.64 -2.84 9.01
C PRO A 267 -21.45 -4.13 8.98
N ILE A 268 -22.75 -4.02 9.27
CA ILE A 268 -23.69 -5.12 9.05
C ILE A 268 -23.67 -5.42 7.55
N LYS A 269 -23.40 -6.68 7.17
CA LYS A 269 -23.35 -7.06 5.76
C LYS A 269 -24.71 -6.78 5.12
N PRO A 270 -24.76 -6.01 4.02
CA PRO A 270 -26.02 -5.71 3.36
C PRO A 270 -26.61 -6.98 2.75
N HIS A 271 -27.94 -7.09 2.75
CA HIS A 271 -28.64 -8.20 2.09
C HIS A 271 -28.81 -7.87 0.60
N PRO A 272 -28.11 -8.55 -0.33
CA PRO A 272 -28.03 -8.10 -1.74
C PRO A 272 -29.38 -8.07 -2.45
N VAL A 273 -30.26 -9.03 -2.11
CA VAL A 273 -31.62 -9.13 -2.67
C VAL A 273 -32.46 -7.91 -2.31
N LEU A 274 -32.35 -7.40 -1.07
CA LEU A 274 -33.12 -6.24 -0.62
C LEU A 274 -32.63 -4.95 -1.27
N LEU A 275 -31.30 -4.81 -1.46
CA LEU A 275 -30.75 -3.66 -2.17
C LEU A 275 -31.21 -3.61 -3.63
N ALA A 276 -31.25 -4.76 -4.30
CA ALA A 276 -31.62 -4.82 -5.72
C ALA A 276 -33.10 -4.51 -6.00
N ALA A 277 -34.01 -4.70 -5.03
CA ALA A 277 -35.47 -4.63 -5.24
C ALA A 277 -35.97 -3.28 -5.79
N CYS A 278 -35.32 -2.18 -5.39
CA CYS A 278 -35.66 -0.82 -5.84
C CYS A 278 -34.76 -0.31 -6.97
N ILE A 279 -33.79 -1.10 -7.43
CA ILE A 279 -32.70 -0.63 -8.30
C ILE A 279 -32.62 -1.43 -9.60
N ARG A 280 -32.57 -2.76 -9.51
CA ARG A 280 -32.28 -3.63 -10.65
C ARG A 280 -33.31 -3.47 -11.77
N ASN A 281 -32.84 -3.27 -13.00
CA ASN A 281 -33.67 -3.07 -14.20
C ASN A 281 -34.67 -1.90 -14.11
N LYS A 282 -34.50 -0.98 -13.15
CA LYS A 282 -35.33 0.21 -12.98
C LYS A 282 -34.62 1.46 -13.48
N ALA A 283 -35.39 2.49 -13.81
CA ALA A 283 -34.85 3.84 -13.97
C ALA A 283 -34.79 4.52 -12.59
N VAL A 284 -33.59 4.86 -12.15
CA VAL A 284 -33.31 5.42 -10.82
C VAL A 284 -32.85 6.86 -10.96
N LEU A 285 -33.46 7.77 -10.20
CA LEU A 285 -33.06 9.16 -10.10
C LEU A 285 -32.42 9.42 -8.74
N VAL A 286 -31.23 10.03 -8.72
CA VAL A 286 -30.59 10.52 -7.51
C VAL A 286 -30.50 12.03 -7.58
N THR A 287 -31.20 12.74 -6.68
CA THR A 287 -31.03 14.20 -6.53
C THR A 287 -29.91 14.49 -5.54
N GLY A 288 -29.11 15.53 -5.77
CA GLY A 288 -27.92 15.79 -4.97
C GLY A 288 -26.81 14.77 -5.27
N ALA A 289 -26.75 14.28 -6.52
CA ALA A 289 -25.89 13.17 -6.93
C ALA A 289 -24.39 13.46 -6.72
N GLY A 290 -23.98 14.73 -6.75
CA GLY A 290 -22.60 15.14 -6.50
C GLY A 290 -22.28 15.39 -5.02
N GLY A 291 -23.27 15.32 -4.14
CA GLY A 291 -23.07 15.42 -2.69
C GLY A 291 -22.47 14.15 -2.08
N SER A 292 -21.93 14.25 -0.85
CA SER A 292 -21.21 13.12 -0.22
C SER A 292 -22.03 11.82 -0.15
N ILE A 293 -23.33 11.91 0.15
CA ILE A 293 -24.23 10.75 0.21
C ILE A 293 -24.69 10.35 -1.21
N GLY A 294 -25.04 11.33 -2.04
CA GLY A 294 -25.53 11.08 -3.40
C GLY A 294 -24.49 10.36 -4.26
N THR A 295 -23.23 10.75 -4.17
CA THR A 295 -22.11 10.11 -4.89
C THR A 295 -21.94 8.65 -4.49
N GLU A 296 -21.96 8.36 -3.19
CA GLU A 296 -21.84 6.99 -2.70
C GLU A 296 -23.05 6.13 -3.08
N LEU A 297 -24.26 6.69 -3.01
CA LEU A 297 -25.45 6.01 -3.52
C LEU A 297 -25.34 5.71 -5.01
N CYS A 298 -24.85 6.65 -5.82
CA CYS A 298 -24.70 6.41 -7.26
C CYS A 298 -23.72 5.27 -7.56
N ARG A 299 -22.60 5.17 -6.82
CA ARG A 299 -21.63 4.07 -6.92
C ARG A 299 -22.23 2.71 -6.55
N GLN A 300 -23.09 2.66 -5.55
CA GLN A 300 -23.74 1.40 -5.16
C GLN A 300 -24.87 1.05 -6.14
N ILE A 301 -25.68 2.03 -6.53
CA ILE A 301 -26.79 1.85 -7.46
C ILE A 301 -26.30 1.30 -8.79
N ILE A 302 -25.23 1.86 -9.37
CA ILE A 302 -24.72 1.45 -10.69
C ILE A 302 -24.25 -0.02 -10.70
N GLN A 303 -23.67 -0.51 -9.61
CA GLN A 303 -23.22 -1.90 -9.47
C GLN A 303 -24.36 -2.91 -9.34
N LEU A 304 -25.56 -2.45 -8.94
CA LEU A 304 -26.74 -3.31 -8.77
C LEU A 304 -27.54 -3.53 -10.06
N GLY A 305 -27.07 -2.94 -11.18
CA GLY A 305 -27.62 -3.14 -12.52
C GLY A 305 -28.97 -2.44 -12.77
N PRO A 306 -29.07 -1.11 -12.63
CA PRO A 306 -30.26 -0.39 -13.03
C PRO A 306 -30.38 -0.39 -14.57
N ARG A 307 -31.57 -0.09 -15.10
CA ARG A 307 -31.72 0.16 -16.54
C ARG A 307 -31.15 1.53 -16.92
N ARG A 308 -31.35 2.50 -16.02
CA ARG A 308 -30.94 3.89 -16.20
C ARG A 308 -30.63 4.52 -14.86
N LEU A 309 -29.58 5.32 -14.80
CA LEU A 309 -29.21 6.12 -13.64
C LEU A 309 -29.18 7.60 -14.03
N VAL A 310 -30.12 8.38 -13.47
CA VAL A 310 -30.23 9.83 -13.67
C VAL A 310 -29.59 10.54 -12.49
N LEU A 311 -28.53 11.29 -12.76
CA LEU A 311 -27.79 12.11 -11.81
C LEU A 311 -28.35 13.53 -11.87
N PHE A 312 -29.01 13.99 -10.81
CA PHE A 312 -29.56 15.35 -10.75
C PHE A 312 -28.84 16.16 -9.67
N GLU A 313 -28.25 17.28 -10.07
CA GLU A 313 -27.39 18.08 -9.20
C GLU A 313 -27.46 19.56 -9.59
N VAL A 314 -27.34 20.46 -8.61
CA VAL A 314 -27.33 21.91 -8.83
C VAL A 314 -25.92 22.43 -9.09
N SER A 315 -24.91 21.80 -8.50
CA SER A 315 -23.51 22.13 -8.73
C SER A 315 -22.98 21.45 -9.99
N GLU A 316 -22.62 22.26 -10.99
CA GLU A 316 -21.99 21.78 -12.24
C GLU A 316 -20.71 20.97 -11.96
N PHE A 317 -19.82 21.49 -11.11
CA PHE A 317 -18.58 20.80 -10.76
C PHE A 317 -18.83 19.45 -10.10
N ALA A 318 -19.78 19.39 -9.15
CA ALA A 318 -20.08 18.15 -8.45
C ALA A 318 -20.71 17.12 -9.41
N LEU A 319 -21.59 17.57 -10.32
CA LEU A 319 -22.20 16.75 -11.36
C LEU A 319 -21.16 16.18 -12.34
N TYR A 320 -20.28 17.04 -12.86
CA TYR A 320 -19.21 16.66 -13.77
C TYR A 320 -18.30 15.58 -13.15
N ARG A 321 -17.88 15.79 -11.90
CA ARG A 321 -17.00 14.84 -11.19
C ARG A 321 -17.64 13.47 -11.03
N ILE A 322 -18.89 13.41 -10.55
CA ILE A 322 -19.56 12.12 -10.35
C ILE A 322 -19.86 11.44 -11.68
N GLU A 323 -20.22 12.20 -12.72
CA GLU A 323 -20.43 11.64 -14.05
C GLU A 323 -19.16 11.00 -14.61
N GLN A 324 -18.02 11.70 -14.55
CA GLN A 324 -16.74 11.18 -15.05
C GLN A 324 -16.30 9.91 -14.31
N GLU A 325 -16.49 9.90 -12.98
CA GLU A 325 -16.19 8.75 -12.14
C GLU A 325 -17.05 7.53 -12.53
N LEU A 326 -18.36 7.72 -12.65
CA LEU A 326 -19.28 6.63 -13.01
C LEU A 326 -19.11 6.17 -14.46
N ARG A 327 -18.78 7.07 -15.40
CA ARG A 327 -18.43 6.68 -16.77
C ARG A 327 -17.20 5.79 -16.82
N THR A 328 -16.22 6.04 -15.94
CA THR A 328 -15.04 5.17 -15.80
C THR A 328 -15.45 3.79 -15.28
N LEU A 329 -16.30 3.75 -14.25
CA LEU A 329 -16.82 2.51 -13.70
C LEU A 329 -17.67 1.71 -14.71
N CYS A 330 -18.47 2.38 -15.55
CA CYS A 330 -19.23 1.72 -16.61
C CYS A 330 -18.36 0.90 -17.57
N LYS A 331 -17.10 1.29 -17.80
CA LYS A 331 -16.20 0.57 -18.71
C LYS A 331 -15.84 -0.84 -18.22
N SER A 332 -15.95 -1.11 -16.92
CA SER A 332 -15.67 -2.43 -16.35
C SER A 332 -16.93 -3.29 -16.14
N LEU A 333 -18.12 -2.76 -16.41
CA LEU A 333 -19.38 -3.48 -16.24
C LEU A 333 -19.76 -4.21 -17.54
N ALA A 334 -20.21 -5.46 -17.41
CA ALA A 334 -20.71 -6.23 -18.56
C ALA A 334 -21.97 -5.62 -19.19
N HIS A 335 -22.83 -5.03 -18.36
CA HIS A 335 -24.07 -4.37 -18.78
C HIS A 335 -24.18 -2.99 -18.10
N PRO A 336 -23.52 -1.96 -18.66
CA PRO A 336 -23.58 -0.62 -18.09
C PRO A 336 -24.99 -0.02 -18.28
N PRO A 337 -25.54 0.69 -17.28
CA PRO A 337 -26.81 1.38 -17.44
C PRO A 337 -26.68 2.60 -18.36
N GLU A 338 -27.83 3.09 -18.85
CA GLU A 338 -27.88 4.42 -19.44
C GLU A 338 -27.64 5.48 -18.34
N LEU A 339 -26.51 6.18 -18.42
CA LEU A 339 -26.12 7.22 -17.47
C LEU A 339 -26.49 8.60 -18.01
N ILE A 340 -27.26 9.36 -17.23
CA ILE A 340 -27.78 10.67 -17.64
C ILE A 340 -27.45 11.71 -16.59
N ALA A 341 -26.67 12.72 -16.94
CA ALA A 341 -26.38 13.86 -16.10
C ALA A 341 -27.37 15.01 -16.38
N VAL A 342 -27.99 15.55 -15.34
CA VAL A 342 -28.95 16.64 -15.44
C VAL A 342 -28.64 17.74 -14.42
N LEU A 343 -28.19 18.88 -14.93
CA LEU A 343 -27.99 20.08 -14.13
C LEU A 343 -29.34 20.72 -13.79
N GLY A 344 -29.62 21.02 -12.53
CA GLY A 344 -30.83 21.72 -12.12
C GLY A 344 -31.06 21.80 -10.61
N SER A 345 -32.00 22.65 -10.22
CA SER A 345 -32.44 22.77 -8.83
C SER A 345 -33.75 22.02 -8.59
N ILE A 346 -33.84 21.37 -7.42
CA ILE A 346 -35.07 20.71 -6.94
C ILE A 346 -36.21 21.70 -6.67
N SER A 347 -35.90 23.00 -6.55
CA SER A 347 -36.90 24.06 -6.41
C SER A 347 -37.74 24.24 -7.69
N HIS A 348 -37.28 23.75 -8.83
CA HIS A 348 -37.98 23.86 -10.11
C HIS A 348 -38.96 22.70 -10.34
N ARG A 349 -40.15 22.75 -9.72
CA ARG A 349 -41.19 21.70 -9.81
C ARG A 349 -41.46 21.18 -11.22
N LYS A 350 -41.70 22.08 -12.19
CA LYS A 350 -42.01 21.68 -13.58
C LYS A 350 -40.88 20.86 -14.20
N ARG A 351 -39.63 21.25 -13.94
CA ARG A 351 -38.44 20.55 -14.43
C ARG A 351 -38.34 19.16 -13.83
N MET A 352 -38.57 19.01 -12.53
CA MET A 352 -38.57 17.69 -11.87
C MET A 352 -39.60 16.75 -12.48
N LYS A 353 -40.81 17.24 -12.72
CA LYS A 353 -41.87 16.46 -13.39
C LYS A 353 -41.45 16.00 -14.79
N ILE A 354 -40.94 16.91 -15.61
CA ILE A 354 -40.49 16.61 -16.98
C ILE A 354 -39.39 15.53 -16.97
N ILE A 355 -38.39 15.67 -16.08
CA ILE A 355 -37.29 14.71 -15.95
C ILE A 355 -37.82 13.32 -15.56
N MET A 356 -38.69 13.24 -14.55
CA MET A 356 -39.25 11.96 -14.12
C MET A 356 -40.08 11.29 -15.22
N GLN A 357 -40.85 12.06 -15.99
CA GLN A 357 -41.63 11.56 -17.13
C GLN A 357 -40.74 11.11 -18.29
N GLN A 358 -39.83 11.99 -18.75
CA GLN A 358 -38.95 11.75 -19.89
C GLN A 358 -38.11 10.49 -19.70
N TYR A 359 -37.55 10.31 -18.50
CA TYR A 359 -36.69 9.18 -18.20
C TYR A 359 -37.42 7.99 -17.57
N ARG A 360 -38.76 8.08 -17.45
CA ARG A 360 -39.65 7.06 -16.88
C ARG A 360 -39.12 6.54 -15.53
N VAL A 361 -38.81 7.47 -14.64
CA VAL A 361 -38.21 7.19 -13.33
C VAL A 361 -39.17 6.33 -12.49
N GLN A 362 -38.63 5.25 -11.91
CA GLN A 362 -39.38 4.31 -11.07
C GLN A 362 -38.98 4.43 -9.60
N THR A 363 -37.73 4.81 -9.34
CA THR A 363 -37.22 4.99 -7.97
C THR A 363 -36.50 6.33 -7.87
N VAL A 364 -36.80 7.11 -6.82
CA VAL A 364 -36.10 8.34 -6.49
C VAL A 364 -35.34 8.17 -5.18
N TYR A 365 -34.05 8.45 -5.16
CA TYR A 365 -33.26 8.67 -3.96
C TYR A 365 -33.00 10.17 -3.80
N HIS A 366 -33.70 10.80 -2.86
CA HIS A 366 -33.65 12.23 -2.62
C HIS A 366 -32.60 12.57 -1.55
N THR A 367 -31.44 13.06 -1.99
CA THR A 367 -30.32 13.46 -1.12
C THR A 367 -29.97 14.96 -1.16
N ALA A 368 -30.58 15.72 -2.07
CA ALA A 368 -30.35 17.16 -2.19
C ALA A 368 -30.92 17.90 -0.97
N ALA A 369 -30.06 18.54 -0.19
CA ALA A 369 -30.39 19.38 0.96
C ALA A 369 -29.19 20.22 1.39
N TYR A 370 -29.44 21.36 2.04
CA TYR A 370 -28.43 22.08 2.81
C TYR A 370 -28.30 21.45 4.19
N LYS A 371 -27.05 21.12 4.58
CA LYS A 371 -26.74 20.34 5.78
C LYS A 371 -25.92 21.07 6.85
N HIS A 372 -25.27 22.18 6.49
CA HIS A 372 -24.40 22.91 7.41
C HIS A 372 -25.22 23.72 8.39
N VAL A 373 -25.16 23.37 9.69
CA VAL A 373 -25.98 24.00 10.73
C VAL A 373 -25.76 25.51 10.76
N THR A 374 -24.51 25.97 10.94
CA THR A 374 -24.18 27.40 11.02
C THR A 374 -24.60 28.21 9.79
N ILE A 375 -24.37 27.66 8.59
CA ILE A 375 -24.73 28.32 7.33
C ILE A 375 -26.25 28.43 7.18
N VAL A 376 -26.99 27.36 7.51
CA VAL A 376 -28.46 27.35 7.40
C VAL A 376 -29.12 28.19 8.50
N GLU A 377 -28.55 28.24 9.69
CA GLU A 377 -28.96 29.17 10.76
C GLU A 377 -28.83 30.62 10.31
N ALA A 378 -27.72 30.96 9.64
CA ALA A 378 -27.52 32.29 9.08
C ALA A 378 -28.39 32.57 7.84
N ASN A 379 -28.89 31.53 7.15
CA ASN A 379 -29.67 31.63 5.92
C ASN A 379 -30.96 30.79 6.01
N PRO A 380 -31.87 31.10 6.95
CA PRO A 380 -33.01 30.24 7.25
C PRO A 380 -34.01 30.15 6.09
N ILE A 381 -34.18 31.23 5.33
CA ILE A 381 -35.07 31.28 4.16
C ILE A 381 -34.59 30.29 3.09
N GLU A 382 -33.30 30.27 2.79
CA GLU A 382 -32.72 29.31 1.85
C GLU A 382 -32.83 27.87 2.35
N GLY A 383 -32.64 27.66 3.65
CA GLY A 383 -32.92 26.37 4.30
C GLY A 383 -34.36 25.91 4.06
N VAL A 384 -35.34 26.80 4.23
CA VAL A 384 -36.75 26.50 4.01
C VAL A 384 -37.05 26.21 2.53
N GLN A 385 -36.60 27.08 1.62
CA GLN A 385 -36.83 26.93 0.19
C GLN A 385 -36.26 25.62 -0.34
N ASN A 386 -35.02 25.30 0.01
CA ASN A 386 -34.35 24.11 -0.52
C ASN A 386 -34.79 22.83 0.20
N ASN A 387 -34.76 22.79 1.53
CA ASN A 387 -34.99 21.55 2.26
C ASN A 387 -36.47 21.18 2.39
N ILE A 388 -37.39 22.17 2.47
CA ILE A 388 -38.82 21.91 2.62
C ILE A 388 -39.51 21.93 1.26
N PHE A 389 -39.49 23.09 0.59
CA PHE A 389 -40.20 23.24 -0.67
C PHE A 389 -39.55 22.44 -1.80
N GLY A 390 -38.22 22.39 -1.87
CA GLY A 390 -37.50 21.51 -2.80
C GLY A 390 -37.87 20.03 -2.63
N THR A 391 -37.94 19.53 -1.39
CA THR A 391 -38.43 18.17 -1.11
C THR A 391 -39.90 18.01 -1.49
N TYR A 392 -40.76 18.96 -1.15
CA TYR A 392 -42.18 18.92 -1.51
C TYR A 392 -42.38 18.86 -3.02
N TYR A 393 -41.72 19.72 -3.79
CA TYR A 393 -41.83 19.74 -5.25
C TYR A 393 -41.31 18.45 -5.90
N THR A 394 -40.21 17.90 -5.37
CA THR A 394 -39.65 16.63 -5.85
C THR A 394 -40.61 15.47 -5.54
N ALA A 395 -41.17 15.42 -4.33
CA ALA A 395 -42.13 14.40 -3.92
C ALA A 395 -43.44 14.49 -4.70
N LEU A 396 -43.94 15.70 -4.93
CA LEU A 396 -45.14 15.95 -5.73
C LEU A 396 -44.93 15.56 -7.19
N ALA A 397 -43.77 15.89 -7.77
CA ALA A 397 -43.41 15.41 -9.10
C ALA A 397 -43.40 13.87 -9.16
N ALA A 398 -42.86 13.21 -8.14
CA ALA A 398 -42.83 11.75 -8.07
C ALA A 398 -44.25 11.14 -8.00
N ALA A 399 -45.12 11.73 -7.17
CA ALA A 399 -46.52 11.34 -7.04
C ALA A 399 -47.30 11.51 -8.37
N GLU A 400 -47.19 12.69 -8.99
CA GLU A 400 -47.88 13.02 -10.25
C GLU A 400 -47.42 12.17 -11.44
N THR A 401 -46.24 11.57 -11.35
CA THR A 401 -45.63 10.76 -12.40
C THR A 401 -45.65 9.26 -12.08
N ASN A 402 -46.31 8.87 -10.99
CA ASN A 402 -46.45 7.49 -10.53
C ASN A 402 -45.11 6.78 -10.32
N VAL A 403 -44.10 7.48 -9.80
CA VAL A 403 -42.87 6.86 -9.30
C VAL A 403 -43.25 5.80 -8.26
N GLU A 404 -42.66 4.60 -8.33
CA GLU A 404 -43.02 3.49 -7.45
C GLU A 404 -42.53 3.72 -6.01
N THR A 405 -41.28 4.20 -5.86
CA THR A 405 -40.66 4.40 -4.54
C THR A 405 -39.86 5.70 -4.49
N PHE A 406 -40.12 6.51 -3.47
CA PHE A 406 -39.41 7.74 -3.16
C PHE A 406 -38.72 7.59 -1.81
N VAL A 407 -37.38 7.55 -1.80
CA VAL A 407 -36.57 7.43 -0.58
C VAL A 407 -35.98 8.79 -0.24
N PHE A 408 -36.36 9.33 0.90
CA PHE A 408 -35.80 10.57 1.45
C PHE A 408 -34.71 10.28 2.47
N ILE A 409 -33.54 10.88 2.23
CA ILE A 409 -32.44 10.84 3.17
C ILE A 409 -32.60 11.97 4.20
N SER A 410 -32.85 11.58 5.44
CA SER A 410 -32.97 12.45 6.62
C SER A 410 -31.78 12.27 7.57
N THR A 411 -31.83 12.93 8.73
CA THR A 411 -30.74 13.03 9.69
C THR A 411 -31.26 12.84 11.11
N ASP A 412 -30.40 12.33 11.99
CA ASP A 412 -30.58 12.37 13.45
C ASP A 412 -31.00 13.76 13.98
N LYS A 413 -30.49 14.84 13.39
CA LYS A 413 -30.81 16.24 13.76
C LYS A 413 -32.27 16.63 13.53
N ALA A 414 -33.04 15.83 12.81
CA ALA A 414 -34.48 16.02 12.66
C ALA A 414 -35.29 15.51 13.88
N VAL A 415 -34.66 14.76 14.80
CA VAL A 415 -35.30 14.27 16.02
C VAL A 415 -35.22 15.37 17.09
N ARG A 416 -36.36 15.94 17.48
CA ARG A 416 -36.44 17.08 18.43
C ARG A 416 -35.42 18.19 18.06
N PRO A 417 -35.58 18.80 16.87
CA PRO A 417 -34.57 19.68 16.31
C PRO A 417 -34.35 20.90 17.20
N SER A 418 -33.09 21.20 17.50
CA SER A 418 -32.64 22.41 18.23
C SER A 418 -32.04 23.48 17.31
N ASN A 419 -32.10 23.27 15.99
CA ASN A 419 -31.55 24.15 14.97
C ASN A 419 -32.46 24.15 13.72
N VAL A 420 -32.45 25.24 12.96
CA VAL A 420 -33.17 25.49 11.71
C VAL A 420 -32.89 24.39 10.69
N MET A 421 -31.64 23.95 10.54
CA MET A 421 -31.30 22.87 9.60
C MET A 421 -32.06 21.58 9.93
N GLY A 422 -32.02 21.15 11.19
CA GLY A 422 -32.79 20.00 11.68
C GLY A 422 -34.30 20.19 11.57
N ALA A 423 -34.79 21.40 11.88
CA ALA A 423 -36.22 21.74 11.81
C ALA A 423 -36.76 21.67 10.38
N THR A 424 -36.02 22.20 9.40
CA THR A 424 -36.40 22.11 7.98
C THR A 424 -36.45 20.67 7.48
N LYS A 425 -35.48 19.82 7.87
CA LYS A 425 -35.50 18.38 7.58
C LYS A 425 -36.68 17.67 8.25
N ARG A 426 -37.00 18.02 9.49
CA ARG A 426 -38.17 17.48 10.19
C ARG A 426 -39.47 17.87 9.50
N LEU A 427 -39.61 19.10 9.05
CA LEU A 427 -40.80 19.52 8.31
C LEU A 427 -40.90 18.82 6.95
N ALA A 428 -39.79 18.61 6.26
CA ALA A 428 -39.76 17.81 5.03
C ALA A 428 -40.24 16.36 5.27
N GLU A 429 -39.89 15.74 6.40
CA GLU A 429 -40.45 14.43 6.79
C GLU A 429 -41.97 14.49 7.00
N LEU A 430 -42.48 15.53 7.67
CA LEU A 430 -43.92 15.71 7.89
C LEU A 430 -44.68 15.92 6.58
N VAL A 431 -44.10 16.65 5.62
CA VAL A 431 -44.64 16.79 4.26
C VAL A 431 -44.80 15.42 3.61
N LEU A 432 -43.75 14.59 3.62
CA LEU A 432 -43.80 13.24 3.04
C LEU A 432 -44.80 12.33 3.75
N GLN A 433 -44.90 12.43 5.08
CA GLN A 433 -45.91 11.70 5.87
C GLN A 433 -47.34 12.15 5.52
N GLY A 434 -47.54 13.45 5.30
CA GLY A 434 -48.82 13.99 4.83
C GLY A 434 -49.17 13.47 3.44
N MET A 435 -48.22 13.49 2.51
CA MET A 435 -48.40 12.97 1.15
C MET A 435 -48.66 11.45 1.14
N ALA A 436 -48.00 10.69 2.00
CA ALA A 436 -48.20 9.24 2.11
C ALA A 436 -49.61 8.85 2.59
N ARG A 437 -50.33 9.76 3.25
CA ARG A 437 -51.74 9.56 3.65
C ARG A 437 -52.73 9.91 2.53
N GLN A 438 -52.27 10.56 1.46
CA GLN A 438 -53.10 10.83 0.30
C GLN A 438 -53.18 9.59 -0.61
N ALA A 439 -54.14 9.56 -1.52
CA ALA A 439 -54.39 8.44 -2.42
C ALA A 439 -53.39 8.36 -3.61
N TYR A 440 -52.09 8.55 -3.35
CA TYR A 440 -51.02 8.37 -4.34
C TYR A 440 -50.51 6.93 -4.37
N ARG A 441 -50.05 6.48 -5.55
CA ARG A 441 -49.42 5.16 -5.71
C ARG A 441 -47.96 5.13 -5.21
N THR A 442 -47.31 6.28 -5.14
CA THR A 442 -45.90 6.39 -4.74
C THR A 442 -45.71 6.02 -3.28
N ARG A 443 -44.81 5.08 -3.01
CA ARG A 443 -44.39 4.75 -1.64
C ARG A 443 -43.31 5.72 -1.17
N PHE A 444 -43.60 6.51 -0.15
CA PHE A 444 -42.64 7.42 0.49
C PHE A 444 -41.93 6.73 1.66
N CYS A 445 -40.61 6.68 1.59
CA CYS A 445 -39.74 6.10 2.62
C CYS A 445 -38.82 7.19 3.18
N ILE A 446 -38.65 7.22 4.50
CA ILE A 446 -37.75 8.16 5.18
C ILE A 446 -36.68 7.34 5.90
N VAL A 447 -35.42 7.67 5.66
CA VAL A 447 -34.28 7.02 6.31
C VAL A 447 -33.51 8.05 7.11
N ARG A 448 -33.44 7.88 8.44
CA ARG A 448 -32.60 8.70 9.32
C ARG A 448 -31.31 7.96 9.63
N PHE A 449 -30.18 8.66 9.56
CA PHE A 449 -28.90 8.18 10.08
C PHE A 449 -28.12 9.33 10.72
N GLY A 450 -27.10 8.96 11.49
CA GLY A 450 -26.22 9.89 12.18
C GLY A 450 -25.16 10.49 11.25
N ASN A 451 -24.04 10.91 11.83
CA ASN A 451 -22.94 11.45 11.04
C ASN A 451 -22.33 10.39 10.11
N VAL A 452 -21.96 10.81 8.90
CA VAL A 452 -21.18 10.02 7.94
C VAL A 452 -19.72 10.44 8.09
N LEU A 453 -18.85 9.46 8.32
CA LEU A 453 -17.42 9.68 8.46
C LEU A 453 -16.85 10.37 7.21
N ALA A 454 -15.97 11.35 7.42
CA ALA A 454 -15.29 12.12 6.38
C ALA A 454 -16.20 12.78 5.32
N SER A 455 -17.48 13.05 5.62
CA SER A 455 -18.34 13.78 4.68
C SER A 455 -17.86 15.23 4.46
N SER A 456 -18.21 15.83 3.31
CA SER A 456 -17.77 17.18 2.94
C SER A 456 -18.11 18.19 4.04
N GLY A 457 -17.11 18.94 4.51
CA GLY A 457 -17.28 19.94 5.57
C GLY A 457 -17.63 19.37 6.96
N SER A 458 -17.26 18.11 7.23
CA SER A 458 -17.31 17.53 8.58
C SER A 458 -16.06 17.87 9.40
N VAL A 459 -16.10 17.56 10.70
CA VAL A 459 -15.04 17.88 11.66
C VAL A 459 -13.71 17.18 11.37
N VAL A 460 -13.75 15.96 10.82
CA VAL A 460 -12.53 15.17 10.58
C VAL A 460 -11.61 15.81 9.53
N PRO A 461 -12.10 16.22 8.34
CA PRO A 461 -11.30 17.02 7.40
C PRO A 461 -10.73 18.30 8.03
N LEU A 462 -11.54 19.02 8.82
CA LEU A 462 -11.11 20.24 9.50
C LEU A 462 -9.95 19.96 10.47
N PHE A 463 -10.04 18.91 11.29
CA PHE A 463 -8.98 18.53 12.22
C PHE A 463 -7.70 18.13 11.50
N ARG A 464 -7.81 17.41 10.37
CA ARG A 464 -6.64 17.06 9.54
C ARG A 464 -5.95 18.30 8.98
N GLU A 465 -6.73 19.28 8.55
CA GLU A 465 -6.21 20.55 8.04
C GLU A 465 -5.51 21.35 9.14
N GLN A 466 -6.16 21.51 10.30
CA GLN A 466 -5.57 22.18 11.47
C GLN A 466 -4.25 21.54 11.92
N ILE A 467 -4.20 20.21 12.01
CA ILE A 467 -2.98 19.47 12.39
C ILE A 467 -1.88 19.66 11.33
N ARG A 468 -2.24 19.61 10.04
CA ARG A 468 -1.28 19.78 8.94
C ARG A 468 -0.68 21.19 8.92
N GLU A 469 -1.47 22.19 9.30
CA GLU A 469 -1.04 23.59 9.44
C GLU A 469 -0.25 23.83 10.73
N GLY A 470 -0.11 22.83 11.61
CA GLY A 470 0.56 22.96 12.91
C GLY A 470 -0.26 23.74 13.95
N GLY A 471 -1.54 23.98 13.68
CA GLY A 471 -2.46 24.70 14.56
C GLY A 471 -3.16 23.79 15.57
N PRO A 472 -3.75 24.37 16.64
CA PRO A 472 -4.52 23.62 17.61
C PRO A 472 -5.82 23.07 17.00
N VAL A 473 -6.26 21.91 17.50
CA VAL A 473 -7.54 21.30 17.12
C VAL A 473 -8.67 22.02 17.83
N THR A 474 -9.63 22.57 17.08
CA THR A 474 -10.77 23.31 17.67
C THR A 474 -11.88 22.35 18.07
N VAL A 475 -11.97 22.05 19.37
CA VAL A 475 -13.03 21.20 19.94
C VAL A 475 -14.18 22.08 20.44
N THR A 476 -15.43 21.66 20.19
CA THR A 476 -16.62 22.45 20.55
C THR A 476 -17.04 22.29 22.01
N ASP A 477 -16.80 21.14 22.61
CA ASP A 477 -17.07 20.82 24.02
C ASP A 477 -16.11 19.69 24.48
N PRO A 478 -15.54 19.74 25.71
CA PRO A 478 -14.44 18.87 26.15
C PRO A 478 -14.79 17.41 26.48
#